data_AF-A0A535R5J0-F1
#
_entry.id   AF-A0A535R5J0-F1
#
_cell.length_a   1.000
_cell.length_b   1.000
_cell.length_c   1.000
_cell.angle_alpha   90.00
_cell.angle_beta   90.00
_cell.angle_gamma   90.00
#
_symmetry.space_group_name_H-M   'P 1'
#
loop_
_entity.id
_entity.type
_entity.pdbx_description
1 polymer ?
#
loop_
_entity_poly.entity_id
_entity_poly.type
_entity_poly.pdbx_seq_one_letter_code
_entity_poly.pdbx_strand_id
1 'polypeptide(L)' 'MLEIGFIFAFIGRQLGRVLTLAFNWATILLFGRVPQDRQLYLSGMALTALLWPIVLAGIAFPSL' A
#
# COMPACT_ATOMS: atom_id res chain seq x y z
N MET A 1 1.50 23.68 -14.33
CA MET A 1 2.38 22.51 -14.12
C MET A 1 1.85 21.58 -13.01
N LEU A 2 0.52 21.50 -12.80
CA LEU A 2 -0.13 20.75 -11.71
C LEU A 2 -1.03 19.59 -12.20
N GLU A 3 -1.41 19.61 -13.48
CA GLU A 3 -2.33 18.64 -14.11
C GLU A 3 -1.77 17.21 -14.16
N ILE A 4 -0.49 17.06 -14.53
CA ILE A 4 0.15 15.75 -14.74
C ILE A 4 0.29 15.00 -13.41
N GLY A 5 0.63 15.72 -12.33
CA GLY A 5 0.79 15.13 -11.00
C GLY A 5 -0.54 14.58 -10.47
N PHE A 6 -1.66 15.23 -10.76
CA PHE A 6 -2.97 14.77 -10.32
C PHE A 6 -3.39 13.49 -11.03
N ILE A 7 -3.16 13.41 -12.34
CA ILE A 7 -3.43 12.21 -13.15
C ILE A 7 -2.55 11.05 -12.70
N PHE A 8 -1.25 11.30 -12.46
CA PHE A 8 -0.31 10.28 -12.00
C PHE A 8 -0.64 9.79 -10.58
N ALA A 9 -1.03 10.69 -9.68
CA ALA A 9 -1.49 10.33 -8.34
C ALA A 9 -2.79 9.52 -8.37
N PHE A 10 -3.72 9.85 -9.26
CA PHE A 10 -4.98 9.13 -9.41
C PHE A 10 -4.76 7.71 -9.96
N ILE A 11 -3.93 7.59 -11.00
CA ILE A 11 -3.53 6.30 -11.60
C ILE A 11 -2.74 5.47 -10.57
N GLY A 12 -1.80 6.07 -9.85
CA GLY A 12 -1.05 5.40 -8.78
C GLY A 12 -1.95 4.88 -7.67
N ARG A 13 -2.98 5.64 -7.27
CA ARG A 13 -3.98 5.18 -6.28
C ARG A 13 -4.82 4.00 -6.78
N GLN A 14 -5.24 4.06 -8.04
CA GLN A 14 -6.01 2.99 -8.69
C GLN A 14 -5.17 1.72 -8.82
N LEU A 15 -3.96 1.83 -9.34
CA LEU A 15 -3.02 0.72 -9.44
C LEU A 15 -2.71 0.14 -8.05
N GLY A 16 -2.45 0.97 -7.05
CA GLY A 16 -2.23 0.53 -5.68
C GLY A 16 -3.38 -0.30 -5.12
N ARG A 17 -4.63 0.07 -5.38
CA ARG A 17 -5.82 -0.71 -4.99
C ARG A 17 -5.88 -2.06 -5.72
N VAL A 18 -5.65 -2.06 -7.03
CA VAL A 18 -5.68 -3.29 -7.85
C VAL A 18 -4.56 -4.23 -7.42
N LEU A 19 -3.35 -3.72 -7.22
CA LEU A 19 -2.22 -4.48 -6.70
C LEU A 19 -2.51 -5.02 -5.30
N THR A 20 -3.07 -4.21 -4.39
CA THR A 20 -3.42 -4.66 -3.03
C THR A 20 -4.46 -5.78 -3.06
N LEU A 21 -5.48 -5.66 -3.92
CA LEU A 21 -6.44 -6.74 -4.17
C LEU A 21 -5.71 -7.97 -4.70
N ALA A 22 -4.94 -7.85 -5.78
CA ALA A 22 -4.20 -8.97 -6.36
C ALA A 22 -3.28 -9.66 -5.34
N PHE A 23 -2.59 -8.91 -4.49
CA PHE A 23 -1.77 -9.44 -3.41
C PHE A 23 -2.58 -10.16 -2.33
N ASN A 24 -3.75 -9.62 -1.96
CA ASN A 24 -4.63 -10.26 -0.98
C ASN A 24 -5.16 -11.61 -1.53
N TRP A 25 -5.61 -11.62 -2.78
CA TRP A 25 -6.05 -12.85 -3.46
C TRP A 25 -4.89 -13.84 -3.67
N ALA A 26 -3.70 -13.35 -4.04
CA ALA A 26 -2.50 -14.17 -4.20
C ALA A 26 -2.05 -14.79 -2.87
N THR A 27 -2.12 -14.03 -1.77
CA THR A 27 -1.77 -14.53 -0.43
C THR A 27 -2.73 -15.63 0.01
N ILE A 28 -4.05 -15.45 -0.24
CA ILE A 28 -5.06 -16.48 0.04
C ILE A 28 -4.84 -17.73 -0.83
N LEU A 29 -4.49 -17.56 -2.11
CA LEU A 29 -4.22 -18.67 -3.04
C LEU A 29 -2.92 -19.42 -2.69
N LEU A 30 -1.85 -18.71 -2.32
CA LEU A 30 -0.54 -19.28 -2.01
C LEU A 30 -0.47 -19.91 -0.63
N PHE A 31 -1.07 -19.27 0.38
CA PHE A 31 -0.91 -19.66 1.79
C PHE A 31 -2.19 -20.21 2.42
N GLY A 32 -3.32 -20.22 1.70
CA GLY A 32 -4.63 -20.53 2.27
C GLY A 32 -5.15 -19.40 3.16
N ARG A 33 -6.37 -19.57 3.72
CA ARG A 33 -6.95 -18.59 4.66
C ARG A 33 -6.05 -18.46 5.88
N VAL A 34 -5.47 -17.27 6.09
CA VAL A 34 -4.54 -17.03 7.20
C VAL A 34 -5.26 -17.22 8.55
N PRO A 35 -4.76 -18.11 9.43
CA PRO A 35 -5.37 -18.37 10.73
C PRO A 35 -5.33 -17.13 11.64
N GLN A 36 -6.40 -16.95 12.41
CA GLN A 36 -6.67 -15.81 13.30
C GLN A 36 -5.55 -15.57 14.35
N ASP A 37 -4.73 -16.57 14.64
CA ASP A 37 -3.55 -16.45 15.51
C ASP A 37 -2.49 -15.46 14.99
N ARG A 38 -2.42 -15.24 13.66
CA ARG A 38 -1.46 -14.30 13.06
C ARG A 38 -2.02 -12.90 12.83
N GLN A 39 -3.25 -12.63 13.26
CA GLN A 39 -3.94 -11.34 13.03
C GLN A 39 -3.20 -10.17 13.68
N LEU A 40 -2.52 -10.40 14.82
CA LEU A 40 -1.77 -9.38 15.54
C LEU A 40 -0.50 -8.96 14.77
N TYR A 41 0.21 -9.93 14.20
CA TYR A 41 1.35 -9.67 13.31
C TYR A 41 0.94 -9.02 12.00
N LEU A 42 -0.16 -9.49 11.39
CA LEU A 42 -0.70 -8.88 10.17
C LEU A 42 -1.19 -7.45 10.40
N SER A 43 -1.82 -7.17 11.54
CA SER A 43 -2.25 -5.82 11.91
C SER A 43 -1.05 -4.90 12.14
N GLY A 44 0.02 -5.41 12.76
CA GLY A 44 1.29 -4.70 12.88
C GLY A 44 1.89 -4.37 11.50
N MET A 45 1.98 -5.36 10.60
CA MET A 45 2.49 -5.14 9.24
C MET A 45 1.59 -4.20 8.42
N ALA A 46 0.26 -4.25 8.59
CA ALA A 46 -0.66 -3.34 7.93
C ALA A 46 -0.50 -1.89 8.41
N LEU A 47 -0.24 -1.70 9.71
CA LEU A 47 0.10 -0.39 10.27
C LEU A 47 1.45 0.12 9.74
N THR A 48 2.45 -0.75 9.66
CA THR A 48 3.76 -0.40 9.08
C THR A 48 3.64 -0.09 7.59
N ALA A 49 2.76 -0.78 6.87
CA ALA A 49 2.47 -0.45 5.48
C ALA A 49 1.91 0.97 5.36
N LEU A 50 1.21 1.53 6.34
CA LEU A 50 0.78 2.93 6.27
C LEU A 50 1.93 3.96 6.27
N LEU A 51 3.18 3.54 6.51
CA LEU A 51 4.35 4.44 6.54
C LEU A 51 4.92 4.78 5.16
N TRP A 52 4.69 3.98 4.10
CA TRP A 52 5.28 4.25 2.78
C TRP A 52 4.93 5.63 2.17
N PRO A 53 3.71 6.20 2.36
CA PRO A 53 3.39 7.53 1.87
C PRO A 53 4.18 8.63 2.58
N ILE A 54 4.59 8.41 3.84
CA ILE A 54 5.41 9.36 4.61
C ILE A 54 6.80 9.44 4.00
N VAL A 55 7.38 8.28 3.65
CA VAL A 55 8.67 8.21 2.96
C VAL A 55 8.60 8.91 1.59
N LEU A 56 7.53 8.67 0.82
CA LEU A 56 7.33 9.38 -0.45
C LEU A 56 7.13 10.88 -0.29
N ALA A 57 6.42 11.33 0.75
CA ALA A 57 6.25 12.74 1.05
C ALA A 57 7.60 13.40 1.40
N GLY A 58 8.47 12.73 2.15
CA GLY A 58 9.83 13.20 2.44
C GLY A 58 10.73 13.28 1.19
N ILE A 59 10.56 12.36 0.23
CA ILE A 59 11.28 12.41 -1.06
C ILE A 59 10.75 13.55 -1.94
N ALA A 60 9.42 13.77 -1.96
CA ALA A 60 8.79 14.81 -2.76
C ALA A 60 9.03 16.22 -2.21
N PHE A 61 9.15 16.36 -0.89
CA PHE A 61 9.47 17.59 -0.19
C PHE A 61 10.77 17.41 0.60
N PRO A 62 11.94 17.42 -0.07
CA PRO A 62 13.24 17.18 0.57
C PRO A 62 13.68 18.32 1.51
N SER A 63 12.90 19.38 1.64
CA SER A 63 13.19 20.59 2.43
C SER A 63 12.40 20.70 3.74
N LEU A 64 11.77 19.61 4.21
CA LEU A 64 11.14 19.52 5.53
C LEU A 64 12.13 19.08 6.61
#